data_AF-A0A425XWD6-F1
#
_entry.id   AF-A0A425XWD6-F1
#
_cell.length_a   1.000
_cell.length_b   1.000
_cell.length_c   1.000
_cell.angle_alpha   90.00
_cell.angle_beta   90.00
_cell.angle_gamma   90.00
#
_symmetry.space_group_name_H-M   'P 1'
#
loop_
_entity.id
_entity.type
_entity.pdbx_description
1 polymer ?
#
loop_
_entity_poly.entity_id
_entity_poly.type
_entity_poly.pdbx_seq_one_letter_code
_entity_poly.pdbx_strand_id
1 'polypeptide(L)'
;MNEIERCRDLDDEVFEEFKEYFPKTVVSDFKKEFPTTCLLVNMFDSSSAFIKNSIFDSCESDDYYGAKVLFRSLIEHFIRFKYLFVNWGLSKSDDFAKNYLDYGNAREVLDLIRAKVSEQQLHDPEFRIKDWDVFLKDHPNFKNKTRKEVDAETKKYTFKNIIRFLNEEFNKSDNEMSSFLGQLIIEYSDLSSYVHGGMKSYQTMMTNNSDKKREEEYNRISGLTFQMSNSIKLFSVLMYVQTDREAFSKHYFKIDKLLKQVNSQ
;
A
#
# COMPACT_ATOMS: atom_id res chain seq x y z
N MET A 1 15.32 23.59 -11.28
CA MET A 1 14.77 22.72 -10.24
C MET A 1 14.46 21.40 -10.91
N ASN A 2 15.12 20.33 -10.47
CA ASN A 2 14.80 18.98 -10.95
C ASN A 2 13.36 18.65 -10.50
N GLU A 3 12.58 17.90 -11.28
CA GLU A 3 11.20 17.57 -10.90
C GLU A 3 11.15 16.77 -9.59
N ILE A 4 12.22 16.00 -9.30
CA ILE A 4 12.42 15.31 -8.02
C ILE A 4 12.51 16.31 -6.85
N GLU A 5 13.31 17.36 -7.00
CA GLU A 5 13.51 18.42 -6.00
C GLU A 5 12.18 19.13 -5.71
N ARG A 6 11.41 19.44 -6.76
CA ARG A 6 10.05 19.98 -6.62
C ARG A 6 9.11 19.02 -5.86
N CYS A 7 9.16 17.72 -6.18
CA CYS A 7 8.35 16.72 -5.47
C CYS A 7 8.71 16.66 -3.99
N ARG A 8 10.00 16.81 -3.63
CA ARG A 8 10.45 16.89 -2.23
C ARG A 8 9.96 18.15 -1.54
N ASP A 9 10.11 19.32 -2.17
CA ASP A 9 9.67 20.59 -1.57
C ASP A 9 8.17 20.54 -1.23
N LEU A 10 7.34 20.04 -2.15
CA LEU A 10 5.92 19.86 -1.91
C LEU A 10 5.63 18.80 -0.84
N ASP A 11 6.45 17.75 -0.77
CA ASP A 11 6.31 16.70 0.23
C ASP A 11 6.66 17.19 1.64
N ASP A 12 7.68 18.03 1.75
CA ASP A 12 8.05 18.71 2.99
C ASP A 12 6.89 19.60 3.47
N GLU A 13 6.22 20.34 2.58
CA GLU A 13 5.02 21.10 2.94
C GLU A 13 3.87 20.20 3.45
N VAL A 14 3.67 19.02 2.83
CA VAL A 14 2.69 18.03 3.32
C VAL A 14 3.11 17.47 4.68
N PHE A 15 4.41 17.27 4.90
CA PHE A 15 4.94 16.78 6.17
C PHE A 15 4.82 17.82 7.29
N GLU A 16 5.06 19.10 7.01
CA GLU A 16 4.79 20.20 7.94
C GLU A 16 3.33 20.19 8.38
N GLU A 17 2.40 20.03 7.42
CA GLU A 17 0.98 19.92 7.73
C GLU A 17 0.65 18.67 8.57
N PHE A 18 1.28 17.54 8.25
CA PHE A 18 1.16 16.30 9.02
C PHE A 18 1.55 16.50 10.49
N LYS A 19 2.66 17.19 10.77
CA LYS A 19 3.08 17.48 12.15
C LYS A 19 2.04 18.27 12.93
N GLU A 20 1.26 19.13 12.28
CA GLU A 20 0.20 19.90 12.95
C GLU A 20 -1.00 19.05 13.37
N TYR A 21 -1.46 18.13 12.51
CA TYR A 21 -2.68 17.36 12.78
C TYR A 21 -2.42 16.00 13.42
N PHE A 22 -1.24 15.42 13.24
CA PHE A 22 -0.94 14.06 13.73
C PHE A 22 -1.17 13.90 15.25
N PRO A 23 -0.74 14.82 16.13
CA PRO A 23 -1.01 14.69 17.57
C PRO A 23 -2.51 14.61 17.90
N LYS A 24 -3.38 15.24 17.09
CA LYS A 24 -4.83 15.25 17.29
C LYS A 24 -5.46 13.89 16.99
N THR A 25 -4.85 13.09 16.11
CA THR A 25 -5.35 11.74 15.77
C THR A 25 -5.40 10.82 16.99
N VAL A 26 -4.50 11.03 17.96
CA VAL A 26 -4.35 10.20 19.17
C VAL A 26 -5.56 10.28 20.09
N VAL A 27 -6.27 11.41 20.08
CA VAL A 27 -7.45 11.68 20.93
C VAL A 27 -8.76 11.84 20.13
N SER A 28 -8.69 11.68 18.81
CA SER A 28 -9.83 11.81 17.89
C SER A 28 -10.96 10.84 18.23
N ASP A 29 -12.18 11.26 17.95
CA ASP A 29 -13.36 10.39 18.05
C ASP A 29 -13.29 9.27 17.01
N PHE A 30 -12.67 9.52 15.85
CA PHE A 30 -12.39 8.49 14.85
C PHE A 30 -11.65 7.29 15.44
N LYS A 31 -10.60 7.54 16.22
CA LYS A 31 -9.79 6.48 16.84
C LYS A 31 -10.58 5.74 17.93
N LYS A 32 -11.47 6.43 18.65
CA LYS A 32 -12.32 5.79 19.68
C LYS A 32 -13.35 4.87 19.04
N GLU A 33 -13.96 5.30 17.94
CA GLU A 33 -15.00 4.55 17.22
C GLU A 33 -14.42 3.42 16.35
N PHE A 34 -13.30 3.68 15.67
CA PHE A 34 -12.68 2.77 14.69
C PHE A 34 -11.21 2.49 15.02
N PRO A 35 -10.90 1.90 16.19
CA PRO A 35 -9.52 1.75 16.66
C PRO A 35 -8.66 0.90 15.72
N THR A 36 -9.19 -0.18 15.15
CA THR A 36 -8.41 -1.06 14.27
C THR A 36 -8.20 -0.43 12.89
N THR A 37 -9.19 0.28 12.38
CA THR A 37 -9.11 1.05 11.13
C THR A 37 -8.08 2.16 11.29
N CYS A 38 -8.13 2.92 12.39
CA CYS A 38 -7.13 3.95 12.71
C CYS A 38 -5.71 3.38 12.78
N LEU A 39 -5.53 2.21 13.40
CA LEU A 39 -4.24 1.51 13.42
C LEU A 39 -3.73 1.20 12.01
N LEU A 40 -4.56 0.61 11.15
CA LEU A 40 -4.18 0.28 9.77
C LEU A 40 -3.91 1.53 8.93
N VAL A 41 -4.71 2.59 9.10
CA VAL A 41 -4.50 3.88 8.45
C VAL A 41 -3.11 4.42 8.79
N ASN A 42 -2.75 4.46 10.07
CA ASN A 42 -1.45 4.95 10.52
C ASN A 42 -0.30 4.04 10.04
N MET A 43 -0.52 2.72 9.98
CA MET A 43 0.44 1.77 9.43
C MET A 43 0.70 2.04 7.94
N PHE A 44 -0.34 2.18 7.11
CA PHE A 44 -0.20 2.45 5.69
C PHE A 44 0.44 3.82 5.44
N ASP A 45 0.04 4.84 6.19
CA ASP A 45 0.64 6.19 6.07
C ASP A 45 2.13 6.20 6.40
N SER A 46 2.51 5.57 7.52
CA SER A 46 3.92 5.53 7.94
C SER A 46 4.78 4.71 6.97
N SER A 47 4.31 3.52 6.58
CA SER A 47 5.06 2.66 5.65
C SER A 47 5.17 3.28 4.26
N SER A 48 4.11 3.91 3.73
CA SER A 48 4.18 4.60 2.44
C SER A 48 5.08 5.83 2.48
N ALA A 49 5.20 6.52 3.62
CA ALA A 49 6.14 7.62 3.77
C ALA A 49 7.60 7.14 3.74
N PHE A 50 7.93 6.04 4.43
CA PHE A 50 9.28 5.45 4.38
C PHE A 50 9.64 4.96 2.98
N ILE A 51 8.71 4.26 2.31
CA ILE A 51 8.93 3.78 0.93
C ILE A 51 9.12 4.97 -0.02
N LYS A 52 8.28 6.01 0.08
CA LYS A 52 8.39 7.23 -0.74
C LYS A 52 9.75 7.90 -0.59
N ASN A 53 10.20 8.13 0.64
CA ASN A 53 11.51 8.74 0.89
C ASN A 53 12.64 7.89 0.32
N SER A 54 12.58 6.56 0.48
CA SER A 54 13.57 5.64 -0.09
C SER A 54 13.57 5.67 -1.63
N ILE A 55 12.42 5.86 -2.27
CA ILE A 55 12.33 6.03 -3.73
C ILE A 55 13.00 7.33 -4.16
N PHE A 56 12.74 8.45 -3.47
CA PHE A 56 13.41 9.71 -3.78
C PHE A 56 14.93 9.60 -3.62
N ASP A 57 15.39 9.00 -2.52
CA ASP A 57 16.82 8.77 -2.27
C ASP A 57 17.44 7.92 -3.40
N SER A 58 16.77 6.82 -3.81
CA SER A 58 17.22 5.99 -4.93
C SER A 58 17.27 6.76 -6.26
N CYS A 59 16.30 7.61 -6.54
CA CYS A 59 16.30 8.41 -7.77
C CYS A 59 17.43 9.44 -7.78
N GLU A 60 17.74 10.07 -6.64
CA GLU A 60 18.83 11.04 -6.52
C GLU A 60 20.22 10.40 -6.58
N SER A 61 20.34 9.16 -6.13
CA SER A 61 21.59 8.40 -6.16
C SER A 61 21.80 7.59 -7.46
N ASP A 62 20.96 7.79 -8.48
CA ASP A 62 20.94 7.00 -9.74
C ASP A 62 20.78 5.47 -9.51
N ASP A 63 20.09 5.05 -8.46
CA ASP A 63 19.73 3.66 -8.19
C ASP A 63 18.41 3.29 -8.88
N TYR A 64 18.50 3.12 -10.20
CA TYR A 64 17.37 2.77 -11.05
C TYR A 64 16.66 1.47 -10.64
N TYR A 65 17.43 0.45 -10.26
CA TYR A 65 16.87 -0.85 -9.91
C TYR A 65 16.14 -0.79 -8.57
N GLY A 66 16.75 -0.17 -7.56
CA GLY A 66 16.14 0.02 -6.25
C GLY A 66 14.85 0.84 -6.32
N ALA A 67 14.87 1.95 -7.05
CA ALA A 67 13.67 2.78 -7.25
C ALA A 67 12.49 1.96 -7.82
N LYS A 68 12.75 1.08 -8.79
CA LYS A 68 11.73 0.21 -9.41
C LYS A 68 11.18 -0.85 -8.45
N VAL A 69 12.05 -1.48 -7.65
CA VAL A 69 11.65 -2.44 -6.61
C VAL A 69 10.73 -1.77 -5.59
N LEU A 70 11.17 -0.61 -5.07
CA LEU A 70 10.44 0.14 -4.06
C LEU A 70 9.11 0.68 -4.60
N PHE A 71 9.09 1.16 -5.85
CA PHE A 71 7.87 1.67 -6.47
C PHE A 71 6.78 0.60 -6.58
N ARG A 72 7.15 -0.65 -6.87
CA ARG A 72 6.19 -1.78 -6.83
C ARG A 72 5.59 -1.97 -5.45
N SER A 73 6.43 -1.86 -4.40
CA SER A 73 5.99 -1.95 -3.01
C SER A 73 5.00 -0.83 -2.67
N LEU A 74 5.28 0.41 -3.12
CA LEU A 74 4.39 1.54 -2.92
C LEU A 74 3.02 1.34 -3.58
N ILE A 75 2.98 0.82 -4.81
CA ILE A 75 1.72 0.49 -5.51
C ILE A 75 0.90 -0.49 -4.67
N GLU A 76 1.51 -1.51 -4.07
CA GLU A 76 0.81 -2.47 -3.22
C GLU A 76 0.25 -1.83 -1.95
N HIS A 77 1.02 -0.97 -1.28
CA HIS A 77 0.56 -0.24 -0.09
C HIS A 77 -0.60 0.69 -0.43
N PHE A 78 -0.49 1.43 -1.54
CA PHE A 78 -1.55 2.33 -2.03
C PHE A 78 -2.85 1.56 -2.29
N ILE A 79 -2.79 0.45 -3.03
CA ILE A 79 -3.97 -0.34 -3.37
C ILE A 79 -4.60 -1.00 -2.15
N ARG A 80 -3.79 -1.51 -1.21
CA ARG A 80 -4.29 -2.06 0.07
C ARG A 80 -4.94 -1.00 0.94
N PHE A 81 -4.36 0.20 1.01
CA PHE A 81 -4.98 1.33 1.69
C PHE A 81 -6.32 1.71 1.04
N LYS A 82 -6.37 1.81 -0.29
CA LYS A 82 -7.63 2.11 -1.02
C LYS A 82 -8.71 1.07 -0.74
N TYR A 83 -8.33 -0.20 -0.65
CA TYR A 83 -9.23 -1.27 -0.26
C TYR A 83 -9.83 -1.07 1.14
N LEU A 84 -8.98 -0.73 2.12
CA LEU A 84 -9.42 -0.37 3.47
C LEU A 84 -10.36 0.83 3.45
N PHE A 85 -9.97 1.91 2.79
CA PHE A 85 -10.74 3.16 2.69
C PHE A 85 -12.13 2.91 2.11
N VAL A 86 -12.24 2.18 1.00
CA VAL A 86 -13.54 1.90 0.36
C VAL A 86 -14.41 1.00 1.24
N ASN A 87 -13.86 -0.08 1.82
CA ASN A 87 -14.64 -0.96 2.69
C ASN A 87 -15.14 -0.23 3.95
N TRP A 88 -14.29 0.59 4.58
CA TRP A 88 -14.72 1.45 5.67
C TRP A 88 -15.75 2.48 5.21
N GLY A 89 -15.57 3.08 4.03
CA GLY A 89 -16.53 4.04 3.47
C GLY A 89 -17.93 3.45 3.26
N LEU A 90 -18.01 2.20 2.80
CA LEU A 90 -19.26 1.47 2.58
C LEU A 90 -19.95 1.03 3.86
N SER A 91 -19.18 0.55 4.85
CA SER A 91 -19.74 -0.07 6.06
C SER A 91 -19.81 0.87 7.27
N LYS A 92 -18.95 1.89 7.31
CA LYS A 92 -18.68 2.73 8.48
C LYS A 92 -18.49 1.90 9.75
N SER A 93 -17.76 0.79 9.62
CA SER A 93 -17.48 -0.16 10.70
C SER A 93 -15.99 -0.50 10.76
N ASP A 94 -15.55 -0.91 11.95
CA ASP A 94 -14.20 -1.40 12.22
C ASP A 94 -14.02 -2.89 11.87
N ASP A 95 -15.11 -3.60 11.53
CA ASP A 95 -15.11 -5.06 11.34
C ASP A 95 -14.25 -5.51 10.17
N PHE A 96 -14.26 -4.75 9.08
CA PHE A 96 -13.40 -5.05 7.93
C PHE A 96 -11.91 -4.98 8.33
N ALA A 97 -11.51 -3.93 9.07
CA ALA A 97 -10.13 -3.75 9.51
C ALA A 97 -9.68 -4.85 10.47
N LYS A 98 -10.55 -5.27 11.40
CA LYS A 98 -10.32 -6.42 12.30
C LYS A 98 -10.10 -7.70 11.52
N ASN A 99 -11.01 -8.02 10.60
CA ASN A 99 -10.88 -9.20 9.76
C ASN A 99 -9.59 -9.15 8.92
N TYR A 100 -9.28 -8.00 8.32
CA TYR A 100 -8.07 -7.82 7.52
C TYR A 100 -6.81 -8.17 8.31
N LEU A 101 -6.67 -7.63 9.53
CA LEU A 101 -5.53 -7.95 10.41
C LEU A 101 -5.52 -9.42 10.83
N ASP A 102 -6.66 -9.94 11.29
CA ASP A 102 -6.71 -11.30 11.81
C ASP A 102 -6.37 -12.33 10.72
N TYR A 103 -6.92 -12.17 9.52
CA TYR A 103 -6.64 -13.09 8.42
C TYR A 103 -5.27 -12.84 7.78
N GLY A 104 -4.76 -11.61 7.78
CA GLY A 104 -3.38 -11.29 7.39
C GLY A 104 -2.37 -12.00 8.29
N ASN A 105 -2.50 -11.86 9.60
CA ASN A 105 -1.62 -12.51 10.59
C ASN A 105 -1.73 -14.05 10.52
N ALA A 106 -2.95 -14.60 10.40
CA ALA A 106 -3.13 -16.04 10.25
C ALA A 106 -2.43 -16.58 8.99
N ARG A 107 -2.43 -15.79 7.91
CA ARG A 107 -1.77 -16.16 6.67
C ARG A 107 -0.25 -16.22 6.81
N GLU A 108 0.35 -15.24 7.48
CA GLU A 108 1.80 -15.22 7.74
C GLU A 108 2.24 -16.45 8.54
N VAL A 109 1.47 -16.82 9.57
CA VAL A 109 1.71 -18.04 10.35
C VAL A 109 1.66 -19.27 9.44
N LEU A 110 0.63 -19.40 8.58
CA LEU A 110 0.53 -20.52 7.64
C LEU A 110 1.68 -20.57 6.64
N ASP A 111 2.13 -19.43 6.12
CA ASP A 111 3.23 -19.37 5.16
C ASP A 111 4.57 -19.73 5.82
N LEU A 112 4.80 -19.36 7.08
CA LEU A 112 5.96 -19.82 7.86
C LEU A 112 5.93 -21.33 8.09
N ILE A 113 4.77 -21.92 8.41
CA ILE A 113 4.66 -23.36 8.59
C ILE A 113 4.90 -24.07 7.26
N ARG A 114 4.39 -23.55 6.14
CA ARG A 114 4.69 -24.07 4.79
C ARG A 114 6.18 -24.06 4.49
N ALA A 115 6.87 -22.97 4.80
CA ALA A 115 8.32 -22.91 4.65
C ALA A 115 9.04 -23.98 5.48
N LYS A 116 8.64 -24.20 6.74
CA LYS A 116 9.20 -25.26 7.60
C LYS A 116 8.93 -26.66 7.06
N VAL A 117 7.73 -26.93 6.53
CA VAL A 117 7.43 -28.21 5.89
C VAL A 117 8.29 -28.42 4.66
N SER A 118 8.43 -27.41 3.81
CA SER A 118 9.29 -27.48 2.62
C SER A 118 10.75 -27.73 2.99
N GLU A 119 11.23 -27.14 4.09
CA GLU A 119 12.58 -27.38 4.61
C GLU A 119 12.77 -28.84 5.05
N GLN A 120 11.84 -29.40 5.82
CA GLN A 120 11.88 -30.82 6.19
C GLN A 120 11.82 -31.75 4.96
N GLN A 121 11.04 -31.36 3.93
CA GLN A 121 10.93 -32.10 2.69
C GLN A 121 12.22 -32.16 1.86
N LEU A 122 13.20 -31.29 2.14
CA LEU A 122 14.54 -31.41 1.54
C LEU A 122 15.28 -32.65 2.06
N HIS A 123 14.97 -33.11 3.27
CA HIS A 123 15.59 -34.27 3.91
C HIS A 123 14.71 -35.53 3.83
N ASP A 124 13.40 -35.35 3.92
CA ASP A 124 12.39 -36.41 3.78
C ASP A 124 11.27 -35.95 2.84
N PRO A 125 11.34 -36.29 1.53
CA PRO A 125 10.33 -35.89 0.55
C PRO A 125 8.89 -36.32 0.88
N GLU A 126 8.73 -37.35 1.72
CA GLU A 126 7.43 -37.85 2.17
C GLU A 126 6.95 -37.20 3.46
N PHE A 127 7.72 -36.26 4.04
CA PHE A 127 7.30 -35.52 5.22
C PHE A 127 5.98 -34.78 4.96
N ARG A 128 4.98 -35.05 5.79
CA ARG A 128 3.67 -34.40 5.77
C ARG A 128 3.22 -34.10 7.19
N ILE A 129 2.70 -32.89 7.39
CA ILE A 129 1.94 -32.54 8.60
C ILE A 129 0.57 -33.22 8.54
N LYS A 130 0.21 -33.94 9.61
CA LYS A 130 -1.08 -34.64 9.72
C LYS A 130 -2.29 -33.70 9.78
N ASP A 131 -2.19 -32.63 10.56
CA ASP A 131 -3.25 -31.62 10.70
C ASP A 131 -2.63 -30.22 10.77
N TRP A 132 -2.90 -29.41 9.74
CA TRP A 132 -2.44 -28.02 9.65
C TRP A 132 -3.21 -27.10 10.58
N ASP A 133 -4.44 -27.46 10.95
CA ASP A 133 -5.31 -26.62 11.76
C ASP A 133 -4.85 -26.58 13.23
N VAL A 134 -4.04 -27.55 13.68
CA VAL A 134 -3.42 -27.54 15.02
C VAL A 134 -2.59 -26.27 15.24
N PHE A 135 -1.86 -25.82 14.23
CA PHE A 135 -1.02 -24.62 14.36
C PHE A 135 -1.82 -23.31 14.43
N LEU A 136 -3.03 -23.31 13.88
CA LEU A 136 -3.98 -22.19 14.06
C LEU A 136 -4.60 -22.23 15.47
N LYS A 137 -4.84 -23.44 16.01
CA LYS A 137 -5.38 -23.65 17.37
C LYS A 137 -4.43 -23.21 18.48
N ASP A 138 -3.14 -23.31 18.25
CA ASP A 138 -2.12 -22.87 19.20
C ASP A 138 -1.91 -21.35 19.19
N HIS A 139 -2.42 -20.65 18.17
CA HIS A 139 -2.33 -19.19 18.09
C HIS A 139 -3.51 -18.50 18.80
N PRO A 140 -3.27 -17.54 19.73
CA PRO A 140 -4.32 -16.92 20.55
C PRO A 140 -5.53 -16.40 19.78
N ASN A 141 -5.30 -15.84 18.59
CA ASN A 141 -6.32 -15.18 17.77
C ASN A 141 -6.98 -16.08 16.71
N PHE A 142 -6.52 -17.32 16.51
CA PHE A 142 -6.95 -18.15 15.36
C PHE A 142 -7.55 -19.50 15.77
N LYS A 143 -7.87 -19.67 17.06
CA LYS A 143 -8.34 -20.95 17.62
C LYS A 143 -9.56 -21.56 16.94
N ASN A 144 -10.40 -20.69 16.35
CA ASN A 144 -11.65 -21.07 15.71
C ASN A 144 -11.58 -20.98 14.18
N LYS A 145 -10.39 -20.79 13.59
CA LYS A 145 -10.21 -20.68 12.13
C LYS A 145 -9.59 -21.94 11.56
N THR A 146 -10.08 -22.37 10.41
CA THR A 146 -9.49 -23.44 9.61
C THR A 146 -8.58 -22.88 8.54
N ARG A 147 -7.61 -23.67 8.08
CA ARG A 147 -6.77 -23.30 6.93
C ARG A 147 -7.59 -22.91 5.70
N LYS A 148 -8.68 -23.64 5.43
CA LYS A 148 -9.54 -23.40 4.26
C LYS A 148 -10.20 -22.01 4.33
N GLU A 149 -10.68 -21.62 5.51
CA GLU A 149 -11.26 -20.29 5.73
C GLU A 149 -10.19 -19.21 5.59
N VAL A 150 -9.00 -19.40 6.16
CA VAL A 150 -7.90 -18.45 6.02
C VAL A 150 -7.51 -18.29 4.55
N ASP A 151 -7.28 -19.40 3.82
CA ASP A 151 -6.93 -19.37 2.40
C ASP A 151 -8.05 -18.73 1.55
N ALA A 152 -9.33 -18.92 1.89
CA ALA A 152 -10.45 -18.31 1.18
C ALA A 152 -10.55 -16.80 1.43
N GLU A 153 -10.39 -16.37 2.67
CA GLU A 153 -10.47 -14.96 3.05
C GLU A 153 -9.26 -14.18 2.51
N THR A 154 -8.04 -14.70 2.69
CA THR A 154 -6.81 -13.99 2.29
C THR A 154 -6.69 -13.83 0.79
N LYS A 155 -7.36 -14.69 0.00
CA LYS A 155 -7.46 -14.51 -1.45
C LYS A 155 -8.07 -13.16 -1.81
N LYS A 156 -9.03 -12.66 -1.03
CA LYS A 156 -9.65 -11.34 -1.27
C LYS A 156 -8.61 -10.21 -1.21
N TYR A 157 -7.56 -10.39 -0.41
CA TYR A 157 -6.52 -9.40 -0.17
C TYR A 157 -5.37 -9.46 -1.19
N THR A 158 -5.44 -10.37 -2.16
CA THR A 158 -4.48 -10.41 -3.26
C THR A 158 -4.67 -9.20 -4.18
N PHE A 159 -3.58 -8.65 -4.71
CA PHE A 159 -3.58 -7.47 -5.57
C PHE A 159 -4.67 -7.50 -6.66
N LYS A 160 -4.76 -8.60 -7.41
CA LYS A 160 -5.76 -8.77 -8.49
C LYS A 160 -7.21 -8.71 -7.97
N ASN A 161 -7.49 -9.34 -6.84
CA ASN A 161 -8.85 -9.35 -6.27
C ASN A 161 -9.21 -7.99 -5.66
N ILE A 162 -8.24 -7.30 -5.05
CA ILE A 162 -8.45 -5.91 -4.60
C ILE A 162 -8.76 -5.01 -5.79
N ILE A 163 -7.96 -5.04 -6.86
CA ILE A 163 -8.20 -4.20 -8.04
C ILE A 163 -9.58 -4.49 -8.64
N ARG A 164 -9.98 -5.76 -8.76
CA ARG A 164 -11.32 -6.12 -9.23
C ARG A 164 -12.41 -5.50 -8.35
N PHE A 165 -12.29 -5.64 -7.03
CA PHE A 165 -13.24 -5.02 -6.10
C PHE A 165 -13.31 -3.50 -6.25
N LEU A 166 -12.16 -2.82 -6.29
CA LEU A 166 -12.12 -1.37 -6.46
C LEU A 166 -12.77 -0.96 -7.78
N ASN A 167 -12.47 -1.67 -8.85
CA ASN A 167 -13.04 -1.45 -10.16
C ASN A 167 -14.56 -1.65 -10.16
N GLU A 168 -15.09 -2.66 -9.47
CA GLU A 168 -16.54 -2.90 -9.34
C GLU A 168 -17.24 -1.77 -8.56
N GLU A 169 -16.61 -1.25 -7.51
CA GLU A 169 -17.18 -0.16 -6.71
C GLU A 169 -17.09 1.21 -7.40
N PHE A 170 -16.04 1.47 -8.21
CA PHE A 170 -15.89 2.73 -8.94
C PHE A 170 -16.58 2.77 -10.31
N ASN A 171 -16.74 1.63 -11.02
CA ASN A 171 -17.43 1.57 -12.33
C ASN A 171 -18.90 1.98 -12.27
N LYS A 172 -19.50 2.03 -11.08
CA LYS A 172 -20.85 2.59 -10.90
C LYS A 172 -20.90 4.09 -11.23
N SER A 173 -19.75 4.77 -11.36
CA SER A 173 -19.67 6.23 -11.42
C SER A 173 -18.66 6.82 -12.41
N ASP A 174 -17.64 6.10 -12.91
CA ASP A 174 -16.56 6.73 -13.69
C ASP A 174 -15.72 5.75 -14.56
N ASN A 175 -15.51 6.07 -15.85
CA ASN A 175 -14.66 5.32 -16.78
C ASN A 175 -13.16 5.61 -16.60
N GLU A 176 -12.77 6.77 -16.06
CA GLU A 176 -11.36 7.17 -15.90
C GLU A 176 -10.66 6.32 -14.85
N MET A 177 -11.34 6.01 -13.75
CA MET A 177 -10.82 5.16 -12.69
C MET A 177 -10.47 3.74 -13.19
N SER A 178 -11.30 3.17 -14.06
CA SER A 178 -11.06 1.85 -14.66
C SER A 178 -9.81 1.85 -15.53
N SER A 179 -9.58 2.93 -16.28
CA SER A 179 -8.34 3.13 -17.05
C SER A 179 -7.12 3.18 -16.12
N PHE A 180 -7.19 3.99 -15.06
CA PHE A 180 -6.11 4.11 -14.07
C PHE A 180 -5.78 2.77 -13.39
N LEU A 181 -6.78 2.02 -12.92
CA LEU A 181 -6.58 0.71 -12.31
C LEU A 181 -6.01 -0.30 -13.32
N GLY A 182 -6.44 -0.24 -14.59
CA GLY A 182 -5.88 -1.04 -15.67
C GLY A 182 -4.39 -0.78 -15.90
N GLN A 183 -3.99 0.51 -15.92
CA GLN A 183 -2.58 0.90 -16.04
C GLN A 183 -1.75 0.43 -14.84
N LEU A 184 -2.29 0.52 -13.62
CA LEU A 184 -1.61 0.01 -12.41
C LEU A 184 -1.37 -1.49 -12.46
N ILE A 185 -2.27 -2.29 -13.03
CA ILE A 185 -2.05 -3.73 -13.20
C ILE A 185 -0.82 -3.98 -14.09
N ILE A 186 -0.73 -3.25 -15.21
CA ILE A 186 0.37 -3.39 -16.17
C ILE A 186 1.69 -2.99 -15.51
N GLU A 187 1.73 -1.82 -14.88
CA GLU A 187 2.92 -1.32 -14.17
C GLU A 187 3.36 -2.29 -13.07
N TYR A 188 2.44 -2.74 -12.22
CA TYR A 188 2.74 -3.70 -11.13
C TYR A 188 3.30 -5.03 -11.67
N SER A 189 2.74 -5.53 -12.77
CA SER A 189 3.22 -6.73 -13.44
C SER A 189 4.62 -6.54 -14.00
N ASP A 190 4.87 -5.42 -14.68
CA ASP A 190 6.15 -5.10 -15.29
C ASP A 190 7.28 -4.96 -14.26
N LEU A 191 6.97 -4.32 -13.13
CA LEU A 191 7.90 -4.16 -12.02
C LEU A 191 8.24 -5.49 -11.31
N SER A 192 7.45 -6.55 -11.50
CA SER A 192 7.73 -7.85 -10.88
C SER A 192 9.06 -8.46 -11.36
N SER A 193 9.53 -8.08 -12.55
CA SER A 193 10.85 -8.48 -13.05
C SER A 193 12.01 -7.91 -12.20
N TYR A 194 11.84 -6.75 -11.56
CA TYR A 194 12.84 -6.15 -10.68
C TYR A 194 12.85 -6.80 -9.29
N VAL A 195 11.72 -7.31 -8.82
CA VAL A 195 11.66 -7.99 -7.50
C VAL A 195 12.18 -9.42 -7.57
N HIS A 196 11.96 -10.11 -8.68
CA HIS A 196 12.27 -11.53 -8.82
C HIS A 196 13.52 -11.81 -9.67
N GLY A 197 14.33 -10.79 -9.99
CA GLY A 197 15.54 -10.97 -10.80
C GLY A 197 15.27 -11.42 -12.24
N GLY A 198 14.12 -11.06 -12.81
CA GLY A 198 13.71 -11.47 -14.16
C GLY A 198 14.46 -10.70 -15.26
N MET A 199 14.77 -11.38 -16.37
CA MET A 199 15.57 -10.83 -17.48
C MET A 199 15.05 -9.51 -18.08
N LYS A 200 13.73 -9.28 -18.03
CA LYS A 200 13.12 -8.03 -18.50
C LYS A 200 13.71 -6.80 -17.78
N SER A 201 13.96 -6.88 -16.48
CA SER A 201 14.55 -5.78 -15.71
C SER A 201 15.94 -5.40 -16.23
N TYR A 202 16.78 -6.40 -16.50
CA TYR A 202 18.10 -6.23 -17.09
C TYR A 202 18.03 -5.60 -18.50
N GLN A 203 17.15 -6.11 -19.36
CA GLN A 203 16.95 -5.56 -20.71
C GLN A 203 16.50 -4.10 -20.67
N THR A 204 15.58 -3.75 -19.76
CA THR A 204 15.13 -2.37 -19.58
C THR A 204 16.27 -1.47 -19.09
N MET A 205 17.08 -1.90 -18.12
CA MET A 205 18.25 -1.13 -17.68
C MET A 205 19.24 -0.88 -18.81
N MET A 206 19.53 -1.90 -19.63
CA MET A 206 20.40 -1.75 -20.80
C MET A 206 19.82 -0.79 -21.84
N THR A 207 18.50 -0.73 -21.98
CA THR A 207 17.79 0.18 -22.91
C THR A 207 17.72 1.62 -22.38
N ASN A 208 17.64 1.77 -21.06
CA ASN A 208 17.64 3.03 -20.31
C ASN A 208 19.05 3.39 -19.81
N ASN A 209 20.06 3.14 -20.64
CA ASN A 209 21.46 3.36 -20.30
C ASN A 209 21.93 4.81 -20.46
N SER A 210 21.12 5.70 -21.05
CA SER A 210 21.44 7.12 -21.17
C SER A 210 20.84 7.94 -20.03
N ASP A 211 21.59 8.92 -19.53
CA ASP A 211 21.17 9.79 -18.42
C ASP A 211 19.79 10.41 -18.64
N LYS A 212 19.52 10.93 -19.84
CA LYS A 212 18.22 11.50 -20.21
C LYS A 212 17.04 10.55 -20.00
N LYS A 213 17.18 9.27 -20.35
CA LYS A 213 16.10 8.28 -20.21
C LYS A 213 15.88 7.90 -18.75
N ARG A 214 16.96 7.85 -17.96
CA ARG A 214 16.87 7.60 -16.52
C ARG A 214 16.22 8.79 -15.82
N GLU A 215 16.61 10.00 -16.18
CA GLU A 215 16.02 11.24 -15.67
C GLU A 215 14.52 11.33 -15.97
N GLU A 216 14.10 11.09 -17.22
CA GLU A 216 12.67 11.03 -17.60
C GLU A 216 11.89 10.04 -16.72
N GLU A 217 12.47 8.87 -16.48
CA GLU A 217 11.83 7.85 -15.67
C GLU A 217 11.84 8.15 -14.17
N TYR A 218 12.91 8.77 -13.64
CA TYR A 218 12.97 9.23 -12.26
C TYR A 218 11.96 10.33 -11.99
N ASN A 219 11.77 11.25 -12.93
CA ASN A 219 10.75 12.29 -12.83
C ASN A 219 9.35 11.66 -12.79
N ARG A 220 9.07 10.69 -13.67
CA ARG A 220 7.79 9.95 -13.68
C ARG A 220 7.55 9.22 -12.36
N ILE A 221 8.53 8.43 -11.90
CA ILE A 221 8.41 7.63 -10.67
C ILE A 221 8.25 8.55 -9.46
N SER A 222 9.01 9.64 -9.37
CA SER A 222 8.95 10.57 -8.25
C SER A 222 7.59 11.26 -8.17
N GLY A 223 7.07 11.74 -9.30
CA GLY A 223 5.73 12.34 -9.35
C GLY A 223 4.63 11.36 -8.95
N LEU A 224 4.65 10.13 -9.48
CA LEU A 224 3.68 9.09 -9.09
C LEU A 224 3.81 8.69 -7.62
N THR A 225 5.05 8.62 -7.12
CA THR A 225 5.35 8.27 -5.72
C THR A 225 4.82 9.32 -4.76
N PHE A 226 5.03 10.60 -5.07
CA PHE A 226 4.44 11.72 -4.35
C PHE A 226 2.91 11.60 -4.33
N GLN A 227 2.28 11.42 -5.50
CA GLN A 227 0.82 11.35 -5.61
C GLN A 227 0.23 10.17 -4.82
N MET A 228 0.81 8.97 -4.95
CA MET A 228 0.29 7.77 -4.28
C MET A 228 0.44 7.86 -2.76
N SER A 229 1.63 8.20 -2.27
CA SER A 229 1.90 8.25 -0.83
C SER A 229 1.11 9.37 -0.16
N ASN A 230 1.07 10.56 -0.76
CA ASN A 230 0.32 11.66 -0.16
C ASN A 230 -1.20 11.56 -0.38
N SER A 231 -1.67 10.78 -1.35
CA SER A 231 -3.08 10.39 -1.43
C SER A 231 -3.48 9.56 -0.20
N ILE A 232 -2.63 8.64 0.27
CA ILE A 232 -2.91 7.88 1.50
C ILE A 232 -3.16 8.87 2.66
N LYS A 233 -2.30 9.87 2.84
CA LYS A 233 -2.50 10.95 3.82
C LYS A 233 -3.82 11.69 3.63
N LEU A 234 -4.08 12.18 2.42
CA LEU A 234 -5.28 12.96 2.10
C LEU A 234 -6.57 12.19 2.47
N PHE A 235 -6.68 10.94 2.02
CA PHE A 235 -7.85 10.11 2.28
C PHE A 235 -7.93 9.67 3.75
N SER A 236 -6.79 9.53 4.44
CA SER A 236 -6.76 9.30 5.88
C SER A 236 -7.34 10.49 6.64
N VAL A 237 -6.94 11.72 6.31
CA VAL A 237 -7.52 12.94 6.89
C VAL A 237 -9.00 13.04 6.58
N LEU A 238 -9.43 12.66 5.37
CA LEU A 238 -10.85 12.61 5.02
C LEU A 238 -11.65 11.65 5.91
N MET A 239 -11.07 10.52 6.33
CA MET A 239 -11.69 9.59 7.29
C MET A 239 -11.88 10.27 8.65
N TYR A 240 -10.84 10.95 9.16
CA TYR A 240 -10.93 11.72 10.41
C TYR A 240 -11.97 12.85 10.34
N VAL A 241 -12.11 13.52 9.18
CA VAL A 241 -13.12 14.58 8.98
C VAL A 241 -14.56 14.08 9.17
N GLN A 242 -14.82 12.77 9.02
CA GLN A 242 -16.18 12.23 9.18
C GLN A 242 -16.68 12.26 10.63
N THR A 243 -15.79 12.15 11.62
CA THR A 243 -16.13 12.22 13.06
C THR A 243 -15.64 13.52 13.70
N ASP A 244 -14.50 14.04 13.26
CA ASP A 244 -13.79 15.15 13.89
C ASP A 244 -13.67 16.35 12.92
N ARG A 245 -14.79 16.74 12.29
CA ARG A 245 -14.81 17.72 11.18
C ARG A 245 -14.04 19.01 11.46
N GLU A 246 -14.28 19.65 12.60
CA GLU A 246 -13.67 20.94 12.96
C GLU A 246 -12.15 20.82 13.12
N ALA A 247 -11.68 19.69 13.65
CA ALA A 247 -10.26 19.47 13.90
C ALA A 247 -9.47 19.20 12.62
N PHE A 248 -10.08 18.56 11.61
CA PHE A 248 -9.35 18.03 10.44
C PHE A 248 -9.69 18.65 9.09
N SER A 249 -10.81 19.37 8.92
CA SER A 249 -11.21 19.87 7.58
C SER A 249 -10.19 20.83 6.96
N LYS A 250 -9.61 21.73 7.76
CA LYS A 250 -8.57 22.67 7.28
C LYS A 250 -7.34 21.92 6.75
N HIS A 251 -6.98 20.83 7.42
CA HIS A 251 -5.81 20.02 7.09
C HIS A 251 -6.04 19.25 5.79
N TYR A 252 -7.26 18.70 5.61
CA TYR A 252 -7.68 18.08 4.35
C TYR A 252 -7.53 19.04 3.17
N PHE A 253 -8.09 20.26 3.27
CA PHE A 253 -8.04 21.23 2.17
C PHE A 253 -6.63 21.71 1.85
N LYS A 254 -5.76 21.86 2.86
CA LYS A 254 -4.36 22.24 2.64
C LYS A 254 -3.59 21.14 1.90
N ILE A 255 -3.74 19.88 2.32
CA ILE A 255 -3.12 18.75 1.61
C ILE A 255 -3.66 18.65 0.18
N ASP A 256 -4.98 18.68 -0.02
CA ASP A 256 -5.60 18.63 -1.35
C ASP A 256 -5.04 19.71 -2.30
N LYS A 257 -4.87 20.93 -1.78
CA LYS A 257 -4.25 22.03 -2.54
C LYS A 257 -2.81 21.71 -2.92
N LEU A 258 -1.99 21.18 -2.02
CA LEU A 258 -0.59 20.81 -2.30
C LEU A 258 -0.50 19.72 -3.37
N LEU A 259 -1.35 18.68 -3.29
CA LEU A 259 -1.34 17.58 -4.26
C LEU A 259 -1.68 18.03 -5.67
N LYS A 260 -2.59 19.01 -5.81
CA LYS A 260 -2.98 19.58 -7.10
C LYS A 260 -1.87 20.41 -7.75
N GLN A 261 -0.91 20.92 -6.99
CA GLN A 261 0.19 21.73 -7.53
C GLN A 261 1.14 20.93 -8.41
N VAL A 262 1.29 19.63 -8.19
CA VAL A 262 2.13 18.76 -9.04
C VAL A 262 1.60 18.70 -10.47
N ASN A 263 0.27 18.65 -10.65
CA ASN A 263 -0.37 18.53 -11.96
C ASN A 263 -0.61 19.86 -12.69
N SER A 264 -0.23 21.00 -12.10
CA SER A 264 -0.57 22.34 -12.61
C SER A 264 0.40 22.87 -13.69
N GLN A 265 0.77 22.04 -14.67
CA GLN A 265 1.49 22.44 -15.89
C GLN A 265 0.58 22.37 -17.11
#